data_AF-A0A963X3D5-F1
#
_entry.id   AF-A0A963X3D5-F1
#
_cell.length_a   1.000
_cell.length_b   1.000
_cell.length_c   1.000
_cell.angle_alpha   90.00
_cell.angle_beta   90.00
_cell.angle_gamma   90.00
#
_symmetry.space_group_name_H-M   'P 1'
#
loop_
_entity.id
_entity.type
_entity.pdbx_description
1 polymer ?
#
loop_
_entity_poly.entity_id
_entity_poly.type
_entity_poly.pdbx_seq_one_letter_code
_entity_poly.pdbx_strand_id
1 'polypeptide(L)'
;MRSDVAKLALAVLLDILDFSVLSLMPGTGMITDIIMGAIAFVLWGPVGLFAFWEALNPVEPVDAFVPTMTLIALSQMGKGRKKSAPPDIQR
;
A
#
# COMPACT_ATOMS: atom_id res chain seq x y z
N MET A 1 -3.88 -8.97 17.74
CA MET A 1 -2.94 -9.07 16.58
C MET A 1 -2.08 -7.82 16.53
N ARG A 2 -0.81 -7.90 16.15
CA ARG A 2 0.02 -6.71 15.92
C ARG A 2 -0.61 -5.89 14.79
N SER A 3 -0.86 -4.60 15.00
CA SER A 3 -1.48 -3.69 14.02
C SER A 3 -0.79 -3.75 12.65
N ASP A 4 0.53 -3.91 12.64
CA ASP A 4 1.33 -4.02 11.42
C ASP A 4 1.02 -5.28 10.61
N VAL A 5 0.75 -6.40 11.28
CA VAL A 5 0.41 -7.68 10.62
C VAL A 5 -0.99 -7.62 10.02
N ALA A 6 -1.93 -6.95 10.70
CA ALA A 6 -3.28 -6.72 10.16
C ALA A 6 -3.25 -5.81 8.92
N LYS A 7 -2.43 -4.75 8.95
CA LYS A 7 -2.21 -3.87 7.79
C LYS A 7 -1.55 -4.59 6.62
N LEU A 8 -0.58 -5.47 6.90
CA LEU A 8 0.05 -6.30 5.88
C LEU A 8 -0.94 -7.28 5.25
N ALA A 9 -1.74 -7.97 6.07
CA ALA A 9 -2.76 -8.89 5.56
C ALA A 9 -3.81 -8.17 4.70
N LEU A 10 -4.20 -6.97 5.09
CA LEU A 10 -5.08 -6.11 4.29
C LEU A 10 -4.43 -5.69 2.97
N ALA A 11 -3.15 -5.30 2.99
CA ALA A 11 -2.40 -4.93 1.78
C ALA A 11 -2.35 -6.09 0.77
N VAL A 12 -2.00 -7.29 1.26
CA VAL A 12 -1.95 -8.51 0.43
C VAL A 12 -3.33 -8.84 -0.14
N LEU A 13 -4.39 -8.70 0.65
CA LEU A 13 -5.75 -8.93 0.16
C LEU A 13 -6.14 -7.95 -0.94
N LEU A 14 -5.80 -6.67 -0.79
CA LEU A 14 -6.11 -5.62 -1.77
C LEU A 14 -5.33 -5.84 -3.07
N ASP A 15 -4.04 -6.19 -3.02
CA ASP A 15 -3.26 -6.52 -4.22
C ASP A 15 -3.83 -7.75 -4.94
N ILE A 16 -4.27 -8.79 -4.21
CA ILE A 16 -4.90 -9.96 -4.83
C ILE A 16 -6.19 -9.59 -5.55
N LEU A 17 -7.05 -8.76 -4.92
CA LEU A 17 -8.29 -8.29 -5.54
C LEU A 17 -8.02 -7.44 -6.78
N ASP A 18 -6.96 -6.64 -6.74
CA ASP A 18 -6.52 -5.83 -7.87
C ASP A 18 -6.08 -6.68 -9.07
N PHE A 19 -5.22 -7.68 -8.83
CA PHE A 19 -4.75 -8.61 -9.84
C PHE A 19 -5.83 -9.49 -10.46
N SER A 20 -6.94 -9.75 -9.73
CA SER A 20 -7.91 -10.77 -10.15
C SER A 20 -9.27 -10.23 -10.54
N VAL A 21 -9.82 -9.25 -9.84
CA VAL A 21 -11.19 -8.75 -10.09
C VAL A 21 -11.15 -7.40 -10.81
N LEU A 22 -10.25 -6.51 -10.39
CA LEU A 22 -10.19 -5.14 -10.90
C LEU A 22 -9.46 -5.07 -12.26
N SER A 23 -8.41 -5.87 -12.45
CA SER A 23 -7.69 -5.99 -13.73
C SER A 23 -8.51 -6.60 -14.88
N LEU A 24 -9.64 -7.25 -14.59
CA LEU A 24 -10.55 -7.81 -15.61
C LEU A 24 -11.65 -6.83 -16.05
N MET A 25 -11.83 -5.71 -15.34
CA MET A 25 -12.81 -4.68 -15.70
C MET A 25 -12.18 -3.63 -16.61
N PRO A 26 -12.55 -3.57 -17.90
CA PRO A 26 -12.01 -2.57 -18.81
C PRO A 26 -12.44 -1.15 -18.40
N GLY A 27 -11.47 -0.23 -18.31
CA GLY A 27 -11.71 1.18 -17.99
C GLY A 27 -11.82 1.53 -16.50
N THR A 28 -11.57 0.57 -15.59
CA THR A 28 -11.57 0.84 -14.14
C THR A 28 -10.19 1.11 -13.54
N GLY A 29 -9.10 0.81 -14.25
CA GLY A 29 -7.72 0.91 -13.74
C GLY A 29 -7.42 2.23 -13.04
N MET A 30 -7.56 3.35 -13.74
CA MET A 30 -7.29 4.67 -13.14
C MET A 30 -8.14 4.97 -11.89
N ILE A 31 -9.39 4.50 -11.83
CA ILE A 31 -10.26 4.71 -10.67
C ILE A 31 -9.80 3.84 -9.50
N THR A 32 -9.44 2.58 -9.78
CA THR A 32 -8.95 1.65 -8.77
C THR A 32 -7.63 2.09 -8.19
N ASP A 33 -6.71 2.60 -9.02
CA ASP A 33 -5.40 3.10 -8.58
C ASP A 33 -5.55 4.33 -7.68
N ILE A 34 -6.50 5.23 -8.00
CA ILE A 34 -6.80 6.39 -7.17
C ILE A 34 -7.36 5.97 -5.80
N ILE A 35 -8.27 4.98 -5.79
CA ILE A 35 -8.86 4.45 -4.55
C ILE A 35 -7.79 3.74 -3.72
N MET A 36 -6.97 2.89 -4.33
CA MET A 36 -5.89 2.18 -3.66
C MET A 36 -4.85 3.16 -3.11
N GLY A 37 -4.48 4.19 -3.87
CA GLY A 37 -3.61 5.27 -3.42
C GLY A 37 -4.17 6.03 -2.22
N ALA A 38 -5.48 6.32 -2.21
CA ALA A 38 -6.13 6.96 -1.07
C ALA A 38 -6.13 6.06 0.18
N ILE A 39 -6.41 4.76 0.02
CA ILE A 39 -6.34 3.78 1.11
C ILE A 39 -4.91 3.67 1.65
N ALA A 40 -3.91 3.62 0.78
CA ALA A 40 -2.50 3.60 1.15
C ALA A 40 -2.12 4.83 1.98
N PHE A 41 -2.57 6.02 1.57
CA PHE A 41 -2.36 7.27 2.29
C PHE A 41 -2.99 7.25 3.68
N VAL A 42 -4.21 6.73 3.82
CA VAL A 42 -4.86 6.60 5.14
C VAL A 42 -4.11 5.61 6.05
N LEU A 43 -3.60 4.51 5.50
CA LEU A 43 -2.96 3.44 6.28
C LEU A 43 -1.51 3.76 6.69
N TRP A 44 -0.76 4.44 5.83
CA TRP A 44 0.68 4.68 5.99
C TRP A 44 1.11 6.15 5.83
N GLY A 45 0.17 7.09 5.69
CA GLY A 45 0.46 8.52 5.58
C GLY A 45 1.12 8.89 4.24
N PRO A 46 2.02 9.89 4.22
CA PRO A 46 2.67 10.35 2.99
C PRO A 46 3.41 9.27 2.19
N VAL A 47 3.87 8.20 2.85
CA VAL A 47 4.50 7.07 2.15
C VAL A 47 3.47 6.31 1.29
N GLY A 48 2.21 6.31 1.69
CA GLY A 48 1.14 5.74 0.87
C GLY A 48 0.94 6.46 -0.45
N LEU A 49 1.42 7.70 -0.61
CA LEU A 49 1.34 8.41 -1.90
C LEU A 49 2.14 7.74 -3.01
N PHE A 50 3.12 6.91 -2.68
CA PHE A 50 3.86 6.12 -3.67
C PHE A 50 2.98 5.10 -4.41
N ALA A 51 1.81 4.74 -3.87
CA ALA A 51 0.85 3.90 -4.57
C ALA A 51 0.23 4.60 -5.79
N PHE A 52 0.16 5.94 -5.82
CA PHE A 52 -0.30 6.67 -7.02
C PHE A 52 0.68 6.61 -8.20
N TRP A 53 1.86 5.99 -8.02
CA TRP A 53 2.75 5.68 -9.15
C TRP A 53 2.06 4.78 -10.18
N GLU A 54 1.20 3.85 -9.72
CA GLU A 54 0.41 2.95 -10.57
C GLU A 54 -0.58 3.75 -11.44
N ALA A 55 -1.26 4.75 -10.84
CA ALA A 55 -2.14 5.67 -11.57
C ALA A 55 -1.44 6.50 -12.67
N LEU A 56 -0.11 6.58 -12.68
CA LEU A 56 0.69 7.25 -13.71
C LEU A 56 1.16 6.32 -14.83
N ASN A 57 0.90 5.01 -14.73
CA ASN A 57 1.27 4.01 -15.71
C ASN A 57 0.06 3.67 -16.61
N PRO A 58 -0.06 4.24 -17.82
CA PRO A 58 -1.21 4.02 -18.71
C PRO A 58 -1.25 2.61 -19.32
N VAL A 59 -0.33 1.71 -18.95
CA VAL A 59 -0.26 0.33 -19.43
C VAL A 59 -1.03 -0.57 -18.46
N GLU A 60 -2.36 -0.55 -18.58
CA GLU A 60 -3.31 -1.28 -17.72
C GLU A 60 -2.97 -2.78 -17.46
N PRO A 61 -2.32 -3.55 -18.37
CA PRO A 61 -1.96 -4.94 -18.10
C PRO A 61 -0.69 -5.13 -17.24
N VAL A 62 0.15 -4.10 -17.08
CA VAL A 62 1.44 -4.19 -16.36
C VAL A 62 1.28 -3.82 -14.88
N ASP A 63 0.26 -3.02 -14.53
CA ASP A 63 -0.07 -2.72 -13.13
C ASP A 63 -0.50 -3.98 -12.35
N ALA A 64 -1.14 -4.94 -13.02
CA ALA A 64 -1.55 -6.21 -12.45
C ALA A 64 -0.41 -7.15 -12.01
N PHE A 65 0.85 -6.70 -12.04
CA PHE A 65 2.02 -7.50 -11.67
C PHE A 65 2.81 -6.95 -10.48
N VAL A 66 2.61 -5.70 -10.09
CA VAL A 66 3.39 -5.08 -9.01
C VAL A 66 2.52 -4.99 -7.76
N PRO A 67 2.81 -5.75 -6.69
CA PRO A 67 2.00 -5.69 -5.46
C PRO A 67 2.41 -4.47 -4.63
N THR A 68 2.12 -3.27 -5.12
CA THR A 68 2.64 -2.01 -4.57
C THR A 68 2.16 -1.75 -3.16
N MET A 69 0.91 -2.09 -2.83
CA MET A 69 0.40 -1.96 -1.45
C MET A 69 1.15 -2.87 -0.48
N THR A 70 1.42 -4.12 -0.88
CA THR A 70 2.20 -5.06 -0.07
C THR A 70 3.65 -4.57 0.08
N LEU A 71 4.27 -4.04 -0.97
CA LEU A 71 5.62 -3.48 -0.90
C LEU A 71 5.69 -2.27 0.04
N ILE A 72 4.70 -1.37 -0.01
CA ILE A 72 4.58 -0.24 0.93
C ILE A 72 4.42 -0.77 2.36
N ALA A 73 3.53 -1.73 2.58
CA ALA A 73 3.29 -2.33 3.89
C ALA A 73 4.56 -2.96 4.48
N LEU A 74 5.30 -3.74 3.68
CA LEU A 74 6.60 -4.32 4.06
C LEU A 74 7.64 -3.24 4.36
N SER A 75 7.69 -2.17 3.57
CA SER A 75 8.63 -1.06 3.78
C SER A 75 8.39 -0.32 5.10
N GLN A 76 7.16 -0.35 5.62
CA GLN A 76 6.74 0.29 6.87
C GLN A 76 6.78 -0.67 8.07
N MET A 77 6.85 -1.98 7.80
CA MET A 77 6.99 -3.00 8.83
C MET A 77 8.29 -2.78 9.61
N GLY A 78 8.17 -2.62 10.93
CA GLY A 78 9.32 -2.38 11.83
C GLY A 78 9.72 -0.92 12.03
N LYS A 79 9.29 0.03 11.18
CA LYS A 79 9.53 1.48 11.41
C LYS A 79 8.70 2.03 12.56
N GLY A 80 7.53 1.43 12.84
CA GLY A 80 6.71 1.74 14.02
C GLY A 80 7.42 1.52 15.35
N ARG A 81 8.37 0.56 15.44
CA ARG A 81 9.13 0.29 16.68
C ARG A 81 10.10 1.42 17.06
N LYS A 82 10.64 2.16 16.09
CA LYS A 82 11.59 3.25 16.37
C LYS A 82 10.93 4.49 16.96
N LYS A 83 9.64 4.71 16.69
CA LYS A 83 8.90 5.91 17.16
C LYS A 83 8.47 5.82 18.63
N SER A 84 8.55 4.64 19.23
CA SER A 84 8.11 4.36 20.61
C SER A 84 9.25 4.15 21.60
N ALA A 85 10.52 4.31 21.19
CA ALA A 85 11.61 4.39 22.15
C ALA A 85 11.59 5.79 22.79
N PRO A 86 11.39 5.92 24.12
CA PRO A 86 11.53 7.21 24.77
C PRO A 86 12.95 7.74 24.52
N PRO A 87 13.14 9.06 24.34
CA PRO A 87 14.47 9.64 24.24
C PRO A 87 15.22 9.25 25.50
N ASP A 88 16.29 8.48 25.32
CA ASP A 88 17.19 8.06 26.38
C ASP A 88 17.69 9.34 27.07
N ILE A 89 17.18 9.62 28.27
CA ILE A 89 17.59 10.78 29.06
C ILE A 89 18.98 10.45 29.58
N GLN A 90 20.00 10.72 28.77
CA GLN A 90 21.36 10.82 29.25
C GLN A 90 21.47 12.09 30.09
N ARG A 91 21.43 11.92 31.42
CA ARG A 91 21.99 12.85 32.40
C ARG A 91 22.80 12.06 33.41
#